data_AF-A0A3S3SZE4-F1
#
_entry.id   AF-A0A3S3SZE4-F1
#
_cell.length_a   1.000
_cell.length_b   1.000
_cell.length_c   1.000
_cell.angle_alpha   90.00
_cell.angle_beta   90.00
_cell.angle_gamma   90.00
#
_symmetry.space_group_name_H-M   'P 1'
#
loop_
_entity.id
_entity.type
_entity.pdbx_description
1 polymer ?
#
loop_
_entity_poly.entity_id
_entity_poly.type
_entity_poly.pdbx_seq_one_letter_code
_entity_poly.pdbx_strand_id
1 'polypeptide(L)'
;MDRGGSNTGTLLCLNLSRRNPPNLEASLLDDQTNDQSVLKQTPLHDLHLSLGARMVPFAGYDMPVQYPAGVMKEHLHTRAAAGLFDVSHMGQVLVKAKSGSYADAALALEKLVPVDILGLKEGRQRYGFFTSDNGGILDDLMITNRGDHLLVVVNASCKEADVAHMTANLADCEVTLLEDRALLALQGPQAQAVLAELWAGVSDMKFMEVREVPLHDVPCIISRSGYSGEDGFEISVPADKAEDLAKSLLEHPNCEAIGLGARDSLRLEAGLCLYGNDIDTTTSPIEAALEWAIQKVRRPGGDRAGGYPGAARIEEDLTSGPVRRRVGLKPEGKAPVRAHAGIFAEESPESPVGEVTSGTFGPSTEGPVAMGYVPASLAQPGTRVFAEVRGKYLPMTVTALPFITPTYKR
;
A
#
# COMPACT_ATOMS: atom_id res chain seq x y z
N MET A 1 -22.62 13.27 79.54
CA MET A 1 -23.49 13.75 78.43
C MET A 1 -22.60 13.93 77.21
N ASP A 2 -22.94 13.20 76.16
CA ASP A 2 -22.68 13.44 74.73
C ASP A 2 -21.38 14.10 74.23
N ARG A 3 -20.70 13.31 73.38
CA ARG A 3 -20.00 13.61 72.09
C ARG A 3 -18.79 14.56 72.13
N GLY A 4 -17.67 14.29 71.44
CA GLY A 4 -17.33 13.25 70.47
C GLY A 4 -15.96 13.59 69.84
N GLY A 5 -15.27 12.58 69.29
CA GLY A 5 -14.02 12.77 68.54
C GLY A 5 -13.10 11.56 68.60
N SER A 6 -13.47 10.46 67.93
CA SER A 6 -12.62 9.28 67.74
C SER A 6 -11.89 9.33 66.40
N ASN A 7 -10.59 9.12 66.46
CA ASN A 7 -9.68 8.83 65.37
C ASN A 7 -9.61 7.30 65.18
N THR A 8 -9.77 6.74 63.96
CA THR A 8 -9.15 5.46 63.52
C THR A 8 -9.41 5.17 62.03
N GLY A 9 -8.45 4.48 61.39
CA GLY A 9 -8.25 4.34 59.95
C GLY A 9 -9.23 3.46 59.14
N THR A 10 -8.99 3.42 57.83
CA THR A 10 -9.45 2.40 56.85
C THR A 10 -8.52 2.52 55.64
N LEU A 11 -7.60 1.56 55.43
CA LEU A 11 -7.65 0.42 54.49
C LEU A 11 -7.78 0.77 52.99
N LEU A 12 -6.79 0.27 52.23
CA LEU A 12 -6.68 0.13 50.78
C LEU A 12 -8.01 -0.18 50.05
N CYS A 13 -8.23 0.45 48.89
CA CYS A 13 -8.61 -0.28 47.68
C CYS A 13 -8.26 0.50 46.41
N LEU A 14 -7.61 -0.19 45.47
CA LEU A 14 -7.20 0.29 44.16
C LEU A 14 -8.39 0.77 43.32
N ASN A 15 -8.19 1.85 42.55
CA ASN A 15 -8.91 2.06 41.30
C ASN A 15 -7.91 2.44 40.20
N LEU A 16 -7.49 1.41 39.45
CA LEU A 16 -6.81 1.52 38.17
C LEU A 16 -7.82 2.06 37.14
N SER A 17 -7.76 3.35 36.84
CA SER A 17 -8.46 3.91 35.69
C SER A 17 -7.78 3.39 34.41
N ARG A 18 -8.49 2.55 33.66
CA ARG A 18 -8.15 2.14 32.30
C ARG A 18 -7.97 3.39 31.43
N ARG A 19 -6.73 3.68 31.01
CA ARG A 19 -6.47 4.64 29.94
C ARG A 19 -6.61 3.90 28.61
N ASN A 20 -7.48 4.40 27.75
CA ASN A 20 -7.58 3.97 26.35
C ASN A 20 -6.19 4.12 25.67
N PRO A 21 -5.79 3.20 24.79
CA PRO A 21 -4.57 3.35 23.99
C PRO A 21 -4.71 4.52 23.00
N PRO A 22 -3.59 5.13 22.56
CA PRO A 22 -3.60 6.33 21.71
C PRO A 22 -4.07 6.04 20.27
N ASN A 23 -4.82 7.01 19.70
CA ASN A 23 -5.48 6.96 18.40
C ASN A 23 -4.55 6.61 17.22
N LEU A 24 -4.93 5.59 16.43
CA LEU A 24 -4.38 5.31 15.11
C LEU A 24 -4.70 6.39 14.06
N GLU A 25 -5.72 7.23 14.29
CA GLU A 25 -6.29 8.18 13.31
C GLU A 25 -5.34 9.24 12.74
N ALA A 26 -4.20 9.52 13.37
CA ALA A 26 -3.39 10.70 13.06
C ALA A 26 -2.48 10.58 11.81
N SER A 27 -2.13 9.38 11.32
CA SER A 27 -1.15 9.26 10.21
C SER A 27 -1.69 9.64 8.83
N LEU A 28 -3.02 9.69 8.64
CA LEU A 28 -3.66 10.09 7.38
C LEU A 28 -4.16 11.54 7.40
N LEU A 29 -4.01 12.25 8.52
CA LEU A 29 -4.55 13.60 8.72
C LEU A 29 -3.51 14.72 8.55
N ASP A 30 -2.23 14.39 8.33
CA ASP A 30 -1.15 15.39 8.31
C ASP A 30 -0.89 16.01 6.92
N ASP A 31 -1.57 15.56 5.85
CA ASP A 31 -1.48 16.17 4.52
C ASP A 31 -2.62 17.18 4.26
N GLN A 32 -2.85 18.09 5.21
CA GLN A 32 -3.88 19.12 5.09
C GLN A 32 -3.34 20.38 4.42
N THR A 33 -3.34 20.37 3.09
CA THR A 33 -3.63 21.60 2.36
C THR A 33 -5.15 21.79 2.35
N ASN A 34 -5.62 22.88 2.97
CA ASN A 34 -7.02 23.29 2.98
C ASN A 34 -7.41 23.82 1.59
N ASP A 35 -7.42 22.92 0.59
CA ASP A 35 -7.92 23.24 -0.73
C ASP A 35 -9.44 23.08 -0.71
N GLN A 36 -10.17 24.18 -0.92
CA GLN A 36 -11.63 24.21 -1.03
C GLN A 36 -12.10 23.63 -2.38
N SER A 37 -11.35 22.69 -2.96
CA SER A 37 -11.74 21.98 -4.16
C SER A 37 -12.81 20.94 -3.84
N VAL A 38 -13.80 20.81 -4.72
CA VAL A 38 -14.82 19.77 -4.61
C VAL A 38 -14.11 18.43 -4.82
N LEU A 39 -14.05 17.61 -3.76
CA LEU A 39 -13.43 16.29 -3.82
C LEU A 39 -14.14 15.39 -4.82
N LYS A 40 -13.37 14.61 -5.57
CA LYS A 40 -13.90 13.58 -6.47
C LYS A 40 -14.59 12.48 -5.64
N GLN A 41 -15.65 11.89 -6.17
CA GLN A 41 -16.37 10.79 -5.53
C GLN A 41 -16.16 9.49 -6.31
N THR A 42 -16.02 8.37 -5.60
CA THR A 42 -16.01 7.05 -6.24
C THR A 42 -17.44 6.58 -6.54
N PRO A 43 -17.63 5.58 -7.40
CA PRO A 43 -18.94 4.97 -7.62
C PRO A 43 -19.59 4.35 -6.38
N LEU A 44 -18.85 4.16 -5.28
CA LEU A 44 -19.35 3.60 -4.03
C LEU A 44 -19.62 4.67 -2.95
N HIS A 45 -19.53 5.96 -3.27
CA HIS A 45 -19.64 7.04 -2.27
C HIS A 45 -20.93 6.96 -1.44
N ASP A 46 -22.09 6.81 -2.09
CA ASP A 46 -23.38 6.70 -1.40
C ASP A 46 -23.46 5.43 -0.52
N LEU A 47 -22.87 4.32 -0.98
CA LEU A 47 -22.78 3.10 -0.18
C LEU A 47 -21.95 3.35 1.10
N HIS A 48 -20.80 4.02 0.99
CA HIS A 48 -19.96 4.35 2.16
C HIS A 48 -20.73 5.16 3.20
N LEU A 49 -21.48 6.18 2.75
CA LEU A 49 -22.33 6.98 3.64
C LEU A 49 -23.41 6.14 4.32
N SER A 50 -24.06 5.24 3.56
CA SER A 50 -25.11 4.36 4.09
C SER A 50 -24.57 3.36 5.14
N LEU A 51 -23.32 2.95 5.02
CA LEU A 51 -22.61 2.08 5.96
C LEU A 51 -22.07 2.85 7.19
N GLY A 52 -22.27 4.17 7.25
CA GLY A 52 -21.81 5.01 8.36
C GLY A 52 -20.30 5.26 8.35
N ALA A 53 -19.67 5.25 7.18
CA ALA A 53 -18.26 5.56 7.05
C ALA A 53 -17.96 7.01 7.48
N ARG A 54 -16.80 7.21 8.11
CA ARG A 54 -16.21 8.53 8.26
C ARG A 54 -15.41 8.84 7.00
N MET A 55 -15.83 9.85 6.25
CA MET A 55 -15.19 10.26 5.00
C MET A 55 -14.10 11.31 5.25
N VAL A 56 -13.00 11.25 4.50
CA VAL A 56 -11.87 12.20 4.56
C VAL A 56 -11.33 12.49 3.17
N PRO A 57 -10.71 13.67 2.94
CA PRO A 57 -9.91 13.91 1.75
C PRO A 57 -8.73 12.94 1.67
N PHE A 58 -8.57 12.26 0.54
CA PHE A 58 -7.39 11.44 0.25
C PHE A 58 -7.11 11.46 -1.27
N ALA A 59 -5.92 11.93 -1.65
CA ALA A 59 -5.49 12.03 -3.06
C ALA A 59 -6.52 12.71 -4.00
N GLY A 60 -7.23 13.73 -3.49
CA GLY A 60 -8.27 14.47 -4.24
C GLY A 60 -9.65 13.80 -4.29
N TYR A 61 -9.86 12.70 -3.56
CA TYR A 61 -11.14 12.01 -3.43
C TYR A 61 -11.70 12.11 -2.01
N ASP A 62 -13.02 12.02 -1.87
CA ASP A 62 -13.71 11.84 -0.58
C ASP A 62 -13.84 10.34 -0.27
N MET A 63 -13.01 9.85 0.65
CA MET A 63 -12.77 8.41 0.86
C MET A 63 -13.08 7.95 2.29
N PRO A 64 -13.55 6.71 2.50
CA PRO A 64 -13.83 6.18 3.83
C PRO A 64 -12.53 5.89 4.60
N VAL A 65 -12.25 6.65 5.67
CA VAL A 65 -11.08 6.39 6.54
C VAL A 65 -11.31 5.21 7.49
N GLN A 66 -12.55 5.06 7.98
CA GLN A 66 -12.99 3.98 8.86
C GLN A 66 -14.52 3.88 8.85
N TYR A 67 -15.02 2.72 9.26
CA TYR A 67 -16.43 2.41 9.49
C TYR A 67 -16.73 2.37 11.01
N PRO A 68 -17.99 2.18 11.46
CA PRO A 68 -18.34 2.24 12.88
C PRO A 68 -17.57 1.27 13.80
N ALA A 69 -17.03 0.17 13.26
CA ALA A 69 -16.19 -0.77 14.00
C ALA A 69 -14.85 -0.16 14.43
N GLY A 70 -14.32 0.77 13.64
CA GLY A 70 -13.05 1.46 13.84
C GLY A 70 -11.84 0.69 13.31
N VAL A 71 -10.77 1.43 12.99
CA VAL A 71 -9.55 0.94 12.32
C VAL A 71 -8.99 -0.36 12.91
N MET A 72 -8.92 -0.48 14.24
CA MET A 72 -8.33 -1.66 14.87
C MET A 72 -9.14 -2.93 14.61
N LYS A 73 -10.48 -2.85 14.66
CA LYS A 73 -11.34 -4.01 14.40
C LYS A 73 -11.34 -4.35 12.91
N GLU A 74 -11.42 -3.35 12.06
CA GLU A 74 -11.32 -3.50 10.61
C GLU A 74 -10.02 -4.22 10.17
N HIS A 75 -8.89 -3.80 10.73
CA HIS A 75 -7.60 -4.46 10.50
C HIS A 75 -7.65 -5.93 10.90
N LEU A 76 -8.06 -6.23 12.14
CA LEU A 76 -8.11 -7.59 12.66
C LEU A 76 -9.13 -8.46 11.90
N HIS A 77 -10.25 -7.88 11.47
CA HIS A 77 -11.23 -8.55 10.63
C HIS A 77 -10.62 -8.96 9.29
N THR A 78 -9.88 -8.07 8.64
CA THR A 78 -9.19 -8.39 7.37
C THR A 78 -8.21 -9.56 7.53
N ARG A 79 -7.49 -9.63 8.66
CA ARG A 79 -6.57 -10.73 8.98
C ARG A 79 -7.27 -12.05 9.29
N ALA A 80 -8.50 -12.01 9.82
CA ALA A 80 -9.24 -13.19 10.26
C ALA A 80 -10.25 -13.71 9.23
N ALA A 81 -10.75 -12.83 8.35
CA ALA A 81 -11.90 -13.06 7.49
C ALA A 81 -11.69 -12.46 6.09
N ALA A 82 -12.61 -11.62 5.61
CA ALA A 82 -12.48 -10.90 4.35
C ALA A 82 -12.84 -9.41 4.54
N GLY A 83 -11.92 -8.53 4.16
CA GLY A 83 -12.10 -7.09 4.11
C GLY A 83 -12.30 -6.61 2.68
N LEU A 84 -13.36 -5.84 2.44
CA LEU A 84 -13.66 -5.20 1.16
C LEU A 84 -13.24 -3.72 1.21
N PHE A 85 -12.36 -3.32 0.31
CA PHE A 85 -11.83 -1.97 0.19
C PHE A 85 -12.30 -1.36 -1.13
N ASP A 86 -12.77 -0.12 -1.08
CA ASP A 86 -12.91 0.70 -2.28
C ASP A 86 -11.57 1.34 -2.63
N VAL A 87 -10.99 0.92 -3.75
CA VAL A 87 -9.75 1.47 -4.30
C VAL A 87 -9.97 2.13 -5.66
N SER A 88 -11.22 2.52 -5.97
CA SER A 88 -11.61 3.12 -7.25
C SER A 88 -10.99 4.49 -7.51
N HIS A 89 -10.38 5.10 -6.49
CA HIS A 89 -9.57 6.31 -6.62
C HIS A 89 -8.26 6.06 -7.40
N MET A 90 -7.79 4.81 -7.53
CA MET A 90 -6.62 4.45 -8.36
C MET A 90 -6.91 4.62 -9.86
N GLY A 91 -5.88 4.79 -10.68
CA GLY A 91 -6.03 4.89 -12.14
C GLY A 91 -5.90 3.52 -12.79
N GLN A 92 -6.69 3.26 -13.83
CA GLN A 92 -6.60 2.04 -14.63
C GLN A 92 -6.35 2.45 -16.09
N VAL A 93 -5.18 2.11 -16.62
CA VAL A 93 -4.73 2.59 -17.92
C VAL A 93 -4.47 1.43 -18.86
N LEU A 94 -5.12 1.43 -20.02
CA LEU A 94 -4.82 0.52 -21.11
C LEU A 94 -3.68 1.09 -21.95
N VAL A 95 -2.70 0.24 -22.27
CA VAL A 95 -1.62 0.56 -23.21
C VAL A 95 -1.60 -0.49 -24.31
N LYS A 96 -1.96 -0.08 -25.52
CA LYS A 96 -2.05 -0.96 -26.69
C LYS A 96 -1.11 -0.48 -27.77
N ALA A 97 -0.21 -1.34 -28.27
CA ALA A 97 0.64 -0.96 -29.39
C ALA A 97 -0.20 -0.75 -30.65
N LYS A 98 0.14 0.26 -31.46
CA LYS A 98 -0.51 0.52 -32.75
C LYS A 98 -0.37 -0.65 -33.74
N SER A 99 0.66 -1.48 -33.57
CA SER A 99 0.85 -2.72 -34.32
C SER A 99 -0.12 -3.84 -33.92
N GLY A 100 -0.80 -3.72 -32.77
CA GLY A 100 -1.59 -4.78 -32.14
C GLY A 100 -0.75 -5.85 -31.43
N SER A 101 0.58 -5.74 -31.42
CA SER A 101 1.48 -6.70 -30.78
C SER A 101 1.72 -6.34 -29.32
N TYR A 102 1.44 -7.28 -28.40
CA TYR A 102 1.83 -7.17 -27.00
C TYR A 102 3.33 -6.89 -26.83
N ALA A 103 4.19 -7.56 -27.63
CA ALA A 103 5.63 -7.43 -27.49
C ALA A 103 6.10 -5.99 -27.74
N ASP A 104 5.44 -5.28 -28.66
CA ASP A 104 5.78 -3.88 -28.95
C ASP A 104 5.33 -2.95 -27.82
N ALA A 105 4.15 -3.19 -27.24
CA ALA A 105 3.67 -2.45 -26.08
C ALA A 105 4.58 -2.67 -24.86
N ALA A 106 4.98 -3.93 -24.63
CA ALA A 106 5.90 -4.32 -23.57
C ALA A 106 7.26 -3.65 -23.73
N LEU A 107 7.87 -3.71 -24.92
CA LEU A 107 9.14 -3.07 -25.22
C LEU A 107 9.07 -1.54 -25.14
N ALA A 108 7.94 -0.94 -25.51
CA ALA A 108 7.72 0.49 -25.33
C ALA A 108 7.67 0.85 -23.84
N LEU A 109 6.92 0.12 -23.03
CA LEU A 109 6.83 0.36 -21.58
C LEU A 109 8.17 0.09 -20.86
N GLU A 110 8.95 -0.90 -21.29
CA GLU A 110 10.29 -1.18 -20.76
C GLU A 110 11.27 0.00 -20.91
N LYS A 111 10.97 0.98 -21.77
CA LYS A 111 11.73 2.23 -21.86
C LYS A 111 11.46 3.20 -20.71
N LEU A 112 10.43 2.96 -19.91
CA LEU A 112 10.03 3.81 -18.78
C LEU A 112 10.16 3.10 -17.43
N VAL A 113 10.31 1.77 -17.45
CA VAL A 113 10.37 0.94 -16.26
C VAL A 113 11.58 -0.01 -16.30
N PRO A 114 12.25 -0.26 -15.16
CA PRO A 114 13.37 -1.19 -15.06
C PRO A 114 12.94 -2.66 -14.92
N VAL A 115 11.66 -2.97 -15.07
CA VAL A 115 11.12 -4.33 -14.90
C VAL A 115 10.92 -5.03 -16.24
N ASP A 116 11.05 -6.34 -16.28
CA ASP A 116 10.86 -7.15 -17.49
C ASP A 116 9.35 -7.24 -17.79
N ILE A 117 8.89 -6.56 -18.82
CA ILE A 117 7.50 -6.63 -19.28
C ILE A 117 7.41 -7.59 -20.46
N LEU A 118 8.41 -7.64 -21.34
CA LEU A 118 8.39 -8.55 -22.49
C LEU A 118 8.30 -10.02 -22.05
N GLY A 119 8.97 -10.40 -20.96
CA GLY A 119 8.92 -11.74 -20.37
C GLY A 119 7.70 -12.02 -19.48
N LEU A 120 6.81 -11.04 -19.26
CA LEU A 120 5.57 -11.24 -18.51
C LEU A 120 4.57 -12.02 -19.38
N LYS A 121 4.15 -13.19 -18.90
CA LYS A 121 3.22 -14.07 -19.62
C LYS A 121 1.80 -13.49 -19.61
N GLU A 122 1.00 -13.82 -20.62
CA GLU A 122 -0.41 -13.49 -20.68
C GLU A 122 -1.17 -13.99 -19.43
N GLY A 123 -2.12 -13.18 -18.96
CA GLY A 123 -2.89 -13.47 -17.74
C GLY A 123 -2.05 -13.36 -16.46
N ARG A 124 -0.88 -12.72 -16.52
CA ARG A 124 -0.04 -12.44 -15.35
C ARG A 124 0.12 -10.94 -15.18
N GLN A 125 0.31 -10.57 -13.92
CA GLN A 125 0.71 -9.22 -13.54
C GLN A 125 2.04 -9.20 -12.79
N ARG A 126 2.60 -8.01 -12.68
CA ARG A 126 3.89 -7.75 -12.04
C ARG A 126 3.91 -6.35 -11.45
N TYR A 127 4.51 -6.23 -10.28
CA TYR A 127 4.85 -4.95 -9.68
C TYR A 127 5.99 -4.28 -10.44
N GLY A 128 5.86 -2.99 -10.73
CA GLY A 128 6.86 -2.18 -11.41
C GLY A 128 6.86 -0.76 -10.89
N PHE A 129 7.64 0.11 -11.52
CA PHE A 129 7.71 1.53 -11.16
C PHE A 129 8.24 2.33 -12.35
N PHE A 130 7.67 3.52 -12.54
CA PHE A 130 8.28 4.52 -13.39
C PHE A 130 9.48 5.13 -12.68
N THR A 131 10.54 5.43 -13.42
CA THR A 131 11.73 6.09 -12.88
C THR A 131 11.99 7.42 -13.58
N SER A 132 12.60 8.35 -12.85
CA SER A 132 13.07 9.63 -13.39
C SER A 132 14.48 9.51 -13.96
N ASP A 133 14.95 10.53 -14.69
CA ASP A 133 16.33 10.58 -15.18
C ASP A 133 17.38 10.50 -14.06
N ASN A 134 17.00 10.89 -12.85
CA ASN A 134 17.84 10.80 -11.64
C ASN A 134 17.69 9.44 -10.91
N GLY A 135 16.98 8.48 -11.49
CA GLY A 135 16.76 7.14 -10.94
C GLY A 135 15.83 7.09 -9.72
N GLY A 136 15.10 8.18 -9.45
CA GLY A 136 14.07 8.22 -8.43
C GLY A 136 12.74 7.64 -8.91
N ILE A 137 11.89 7.18 -8.00
CA ILE A 137 10.59 6.57 -8.34
C ILE A 137 9.56 7.66 -8.64
N LEU A 138 8.98 7.65 -9.84
CA LEU A 138 7.90 8.58 -10.23
C LEU A 138 6.53 8.08 -9.79
N ASP A 139 6.28 6.78 -9.89
CA ASP A 139 5.14 6.06 -9.31
C ASP A 139 5.47 4.56 -9.25
N ASP A 140 4.83 3.80 -8.37
CA ASP A 140 4.81 2.34 -8.41
C ASP A 140 3.51 1.78 -9.01
N LEU A 141 3.62 0.63 -9.68
CA LEU A 141 2.65 0.17 -10.68
C LEU A 141 2.31 -1.30 -10.50
N MET A 142 1.07 -1.66 -10.85
CA MET A 142 0.71 -3.04 -11.15
C MET A 142 0.44 -3.20 -12.65
N ILE A 143 1.33 -3.93 -13.33
CA ILE A 143 1.33 -4.07 -14.79
C ILE A 143 0.87 -5.47 -15.17
N THR A 144 -0.18 -5.57 -15.96
CA THR A 144 -0.81 -6.82 -16.40
C THR A 144 -0.66 -7.03 -17.89
N ASN A 145 -0.25 -8.24 -18.30
CA ASN A 145 -0.35 -8.68 -19.69
C ASN A 145 -1.72 -9.30 -19.97
N ARG A 146 -2.51 -8.68 -20.86
CA ARG A 146 -3.84 -9.14 -21.28
C ARG A 146 -3.85 -9.85 -22.64
N GLY A 147 -2.68 -10.13 -23.21
CA GLY A 147 -2.52 -10.85 -24.48
C GLY A 147 -2.38 -9.91 -25.68
N ASP A 148 -3.27 -8.93 -25.81
CA ASP A 148 -3.23 -7.94 -26.90
C ASP A 148 -2.90 -6.50 -26.42
N HIS A 149 -2.92 -6.27 -25.11
CA HIS A 149 -2.60 -4.99 -24.49
C HIS A 149 -2.01 -5.17 -23.08
N LEU A 150 -1.52 -4.08 -22.51
CA LEU A 150 -1.17 -3.97 -21.10
C LEU A 150 -2.30 -3.24 -20.36
N LEU A 151 -2.63 -3.72 -19.16
CA LEU A 151 -3.45 -2.98 -18.19
C LEU A 151 -2.55 -2.57 -17.03
N VAL A 152 -2.46 -1.28 -16.76
CA VAL A 152 -1.59 -0.68 -15.74
C VAL A 152 -2.44 0.01 -14.69
N VAL A 153 -2.32 -0.42 -13.43
CA VAL A 153 -2.91 0.29 -12.29
C VAL A 153 -1.86 1.24 -11.71
N VAL A 154 -2.24 2.53 -11.59
CA VAL A 154 -1.40 3.64 -11.09
C VAL A 154 -1.97 4.21 -9.80
N ASN A 155 -1.13 4.80 -8.95
CA ASN A 155 -1.60 5.41 -7.70
C ASN A 155 -2.53 6.60 -7.95
N ALA A 156 -3.44 6.85 -7.01
CA ALA A 156 -4.43 7.91 -7.15
C ALA A 156 -3.83 9.31 -7.27
N SER A 157 -2.79 9.61 -6.48
CA SER A 157 -2.06 10.88 -6.51
C SER A 157 -1.25 11.08 -7.79
N CYS A 158 -0.87 10.00 -8.47
CA CYS A 158 -0.01 10.02 -9.65
C CYS A 158 -0.80 9.90 -10.97
N LYS A 159 -2.08 9.53 -10.90
CA LYS A 159 -2.96 9.20 -12.03
C LYS A 159 -2.82 10.15 -13.23
N GLU A 160 -2.95 11.46 -13.01
CA GLU A 160 -2.89 12.45 -14.10
C GLU A 160 -1.48 12.57 -14.67
N ALA A 161 -0.46 12.56 -13.80
CA ALA A 161 0.95 12.64 -14.19
C ALA A 161 1.39 11.39 -14.97
N ASP A 162 0.97 10.21 -14.55
CA ASP A 162 1.35 8.94 -15.19
C ASP A 162 0.69 8.75 -16.55
N VAL A 163 -0.58 9.12 -16.69
CA VAL A 163 -1.26 9.12 -18.00
C VAL A 163 -0.54 10.08 -18.95
N ALA A 164 -0.18 11.29 -18.49
CA ALA A 164 0.59 12.24 -19.29
C ALA A 164 1.98 11.69 -19.64
N HIS A 165 2.67 11.06 -18.67
CA HIS A 165 3.99 10.46 -18.86
C HIS A 165 3.96 9.34 -19.90
N MET A 166 3.02 8.41 -19.80
CA MET A 166 2.83 7.34 -20.78
C MET A 166 2.46 7.90 -22.15
N THR A 167 1.52 8.84 -22.23
CA THR A 167 1.08 9.44 -23.50
C THR A 167 2.23 10.15 -24.21
N ALA A 168 3.09 10.86 -23.48
CA ALA A 168 4.22 11.58 -24.04
C ALA A 168 5.34 10.66 -24.53
N ASN A 169 5.56 9.51 -23.87
CA ASN A 169 6.73 8.68 -24.13
C ASN A 169 6.44 7.37 -24.86
N LEU A 170 5.17 6.98 -25.01
CA LEU A 170 4.74 5.77 -25.71
C LEU A 170 4.08 6.10 -27.06
N ALA A 171 4.79 6.85 -27.92
CA ALA A 171 4.26 7.35 -29.20
C ALA A 171 3.72 6.27 -30.15
N ASP A 172 4.23 5.04 -30.05
CA ASP A 172 3.79 3.88 -30.84
C ASP A 172 2.65 3.09 -30.18
N CYS A 173 2.14 3.57 -29.05
CA CYS A 173 1.00 3.00 -28.34
C CYS A 173 -0.18 3.98 -28.31
N GLU A 174 -1.36 3.42 -28.13
CA GLU A 174 -2.55 4.10 -27.65
C GLU A 174 -2.61 3.92 -26.12
N VAL A 175 -2.77 5.03 -25.41
CA VAL A 175 -2.85 5.09 -23.94
C VAL A 175 -4.25 5.58 -23.58
N THR A 176 -5.02 4.77 -22.85
CA THR A 176 -6.42 5.07 -22.53
C THR A 176 -6.64 4.92 -21.04
N LEU A 177 -7.00 6.01 -20.34
CA LEU A 177 -7.49 5.95 -18.98
C LEU A 177 -8.94 5.41 -18.99
N LEU A 178 -9.21 4.37 -18.20
CA LEU A 178 -10.55 3.83 -18.01
C LEU A 178 -11.30 4.62 -16.94
N GLU A 179 -12.19 5.50 -17.39
CA GLU A 179 -13.03 6.34 -16.52
C GLU A 179 -14.36 5.67 -16.13
N ASP A 180 -14.73 4.60 -16.82
CA ASP A 180 -15.99 3.87 -16.67
C ASP A 180 -15.88 2.64 -15.75
N ARG A 181 -14.81 2.55 -14.96
CA ARG A 181 -14.56 1.41 -14.07
C ARG A 181 -14.27 1.83 -12.64
N ALA A 182 -14.78 1.03 -11.70
CA ALA A 182 -14.39 1.01 -10.30
C ALA A 182 -13.32 -0.07 -10.07
N LEU A 183 -12.64 -0.01 -8.92
CA LEU A 183 -11.69 -1.02 -8.49
C LEU A 183 -11.93 -1.35 -7.01
N LEU A 184 -12.24 -2.61 -6.73
CA LEU A 184 -12.46 -3.12 -5.38
C LEU A 184 -11.33 -4.06 -5.01
N ALA A 185 -10.89 -4.05 -3.74
CA ALA A 185 -9.97 -5.06 -3.23
C ALA A 185 -10.66 -5.90 -2.16
N LEU A 186 -10.69 -7.22 -2.33
CA LEU A 186 -11.21 -8.18 -1.36
C LEU A 186 -10.03 -8.96 -0.78
N GLN A 187 -9.70 -8.72 0.49
CA GLN A 187 -8.45 -9.17 1.09
C GLN A 187 -8.71 -9.97 2.36
N GLY A 188 -7.89 -10.98 2.64
CA GLY A 188 -7.99 -11.81 3.83
C GLY A 188 -8.16 -13.30 3.52
N PRO A 189 -7.95 -14.17 4.52
CA PRO A 189 -7.96 -15.63 4.33
C PRO A 189 -9.31 -16.18 3.85
N GLN A 190 -10.42 -15.44 4.02
CA GLN A 190 -11.75 -15.83 3.54
C GLN A 190 -12.11 -15.17 2.19
N ALA A 191 -11.27 -14.31 1.62
CA ALA A 191 -11.55 -13.60 0.37
C ALA A 191 -11.86 -14.55 -0.80
N GLN A 192 -11.14 -15.67 -0.90
CA GLN A 192 -11.41 -16.68 -1.92
C GLN A 192 -12.80 -17.31 -1.74
N ALA A 193 -13.17 -17.65 -0.50
CA ALA A 193 -14.46 -18.28 -0.22
C ALA A 193 -15.62 -17.34 -0.59
N VAL A 194 -15.51 -16.06 -0.19
CA VAL A 194 -16.49 -15.02 -0.53
C VAL A 194 -16.62 -14.86 -2.04
N LEU A 195 -15.51 -14.69 -2.77
CA LEU A 195 -15.57 -14.46 -4.22
C LEU A 195 -15.97 -15.71 -5.01
N ALA A 196 -15.72 -16.91 -4.47
CA ALA A 196 -16.10 -18.18 -5.10
C ALA A 196 -17.63 -18.39 -5.15
N GLU A 197 -18.42 -17.71 -4.32
CA GLU A 197 -19.88 -17.74 -4.41
C GLU A 197 -20.38 -17.04 -5.68
N LEU A 198 -19.68 -16.00 -6.14
CA LEU A 198 -19.99 -15.31 -7.40
C LEU A 198 -19.36 -16.01 -8.60
N TRP A 199 -18.15 -16.58 -8.43
CA TRP A 199 -17.46 -17.31 -9.49
C TRP A 199 -16.44 -18.33 -8.95
N ALA A 200 -16.81 -19.61 -8.96
CA ALA A 200 -16.01 -20.69 -8.39
C ALA A 200 -14.58 -20.83 -8.97
N GLY A 201 -14.36 -20.42 -10.22
CA GLY A 201 -13.08 -20.53 -10.92
C GLY A 201 -11.94 -19.69 -10.30
N VAL A 202 -12.28 -18.78 -9.38
CA VAL A 202 -11.30 -18.00 -8.60
C VAL A 202 -10.40 -18.89 -7.74
N SER A 203 -10.89 -20.07 -7.36
CA SER A 203 -10.15 -21.03 -6.53
C SER A 203 -8.88 -21.55 -7.21
N ASP A 204 -8.88 -21.59 -8.55
CA ASP A 204 -7.79 -22.09 -9.38
C ASP A 204 -6.74 -21.02 -9.71
N MET A 205 -7.03 -19.74 -9.44
CA MET A 205 -6.10 -18.65 -9.70
C MET A 205 -4.90 -18.72 -8.75
N LYS A 206 -3.69 -18.50 -9.26
CA LYS A 206 -2.48 -18.36 -8.43
C LYS A 206 -2.17 -16.90 -8.17
N PHE A 207 -1.34 -16.63 -7.17
CA PHE A 207 -0.85 -15.27 -6.90
C PHE A 207 -0.30 -14.61 -8.17
N MET A 208 -0.71 -13.36 -8.41
CA MET A 208 -0.38 -12.55 -9.59
C MET A 208 -0.91 -13.09 -10.93
N GLU A 209 -1.94 -13.94 -10.89
CA GLU A 209 -2.74 -14.30 -12.05
C GLU A 209 -3.91 -13.31 -12.22
N VAL A 210 -4.27 -13.04 -13.47
CA VAL A 210 -5.36 -12.15 -13.85
C VAL A 210 -6.27 -12.85 -14.84
N ARG A 211 -7.58 -12.78 -14.61
CA ARG A 211 -8.62 -13.34 -15.49
C ARG A 211 -9.71 -12.31 -15.74
N GLU A 212 -10.31 -12.40 -16.91
CA GLU A 212 -11.53 -11.64 -17.22
C GLU A 212 -12.69 -12.62 -17.23
N VAL A 213 -13.69 -12.32 -16.41
CA VAL A 213 -14.77 -13.26 -16.08
C VAL A 213 -16.07 -12.51 -15.84
N PRO A 214 -17.22 -13.13 -16.15
CA PRO A 214 -18.51 -12.62 -15.71
C PRO A 214 -18.72 -12.97 -14.23
N LEU A 215 -18.76 -11.96 -13.37
CA LEU A 215 -19.29 -12.10 -12.01
C LEU A 215 -20.78 -11.80 -12.06
N HIS A 216 -21.64 -12.83 -12.01
CA HIS A 216 -23.09 -12.69 -12.21
C HIS A 216 -23.43 -11.84 -13.46
N ASP A 217 -22.87 -12.22 -14.61
CA ASP A 217 -23.01 -11.51 -15.90
C ASP A 217 -22.36 -10.11 -15.99
N VAL A 218 -21.71 -9.62 -14.93
CA VAL A 218 -20.93 -8.37 -14.95
C VAL A 218 -19.51 -8.65 -15.44
N PRO A 219 -19.04 -8.05 -16.55
CA PRO A 219 -17.72 -8.30 -17.10
C PRO A 219 -16.63 -7.67 -16.23
N CYS A 220 -15.97 -8.49 -15.42
CA CYS A 220 -14.96 -8.08 -14.46
C CYS A 220 -13.56 -8.55 -14.87
N ILE A 221 -12.54 -7.79 -14.51
CA ILE A 221 -11.15 -8.24 -14.53
C ILE A 221 -10.73 -8.47 -13.08
N ILE A 222 -10.35 -9.70 -12.76
CA ILE A 222 -9.95 -10.12 -11.42
C ILE A 222 -8.47 -10.42 -11.44
N SER A 223 -7.72 -9.83 -10.53
CA SER A 223 -6.35 -10.21 -10.22
C SER A 223 -6.29 -10.85 -8.84
N ARG A 224 -5.46 -11.88 -8.65
CA ARG A 224 -5.17 -12.44 -7.31
C ARG A 224 -3.95 -11.74 -6.72
N SER A 225 -4.20 -10.58 -6.12
CA SER A 225 -3.22 -9.72 -5.47
C SER A 225 -3.86 -8.82 -4.42
N GLY A 226 -3.03 -7.98 -3.82
CA GLY A 226 -3.47 -6.80 -3.12
C GLY A 226 -2.36 -6.22 -2.27
N TYR A 227 -2.76 -5.45 -1.28
CA TYR A 227 -1.90 -4.52 -0.56
C TYR A 227 -1.97 -4.71 0.96
N SER A 228 -2.30 -5.92 1.41
CA SER A 228 -2.50 -6.24 2.83
C SER A 228 -1.46 -7.20 3.41
N GLY A 229 -0.73 -7.93 2.56
CA GLY A 229 0.05 -9.10 2.98
C GLY A 229 -0.78 -10.39 3.10
N GLU A 230 -2.10 -10.31 2.98
CA GLU A 230 -2.98 -11.48 2.94
C GLU A 230 -3.14 -12.03 1.52
N ASP A 231 -3.67 -13.24 1.40
CA ASP A 231 -4.36 -13.65 0.17
C ASP A 231 -5.53 -12.70 -0.13
N GLY A 232 -5.88 -12.58 -1.41
CA GLY A 232 -6.91 -11.64 -1.82
C GLY A 232 -6.93 -11.38 -3.32
N PHE A 233 -7.88 -10.54 -3.70
CA PHE A 233 -8.19 -10.20 -5.07
C PHE A 233 -8.39 -8.70 -5.24
N GLU A 234 -8.09 -8.19 -6.42
CA GLU A 234 -8.62 -6.92 -6.90
C GLU A 234 -9.57 -7.18 -8.07
N ILE A 235 -10.67 -6.42 -8.11
CA ILE A 235 -11.78 -6.60 -9.02
C ILE A 235 -12.05 -5.28 -9.71
N SER A 236 -11.64 -5.17 -10.97
CA SER A 236 -12.04 -4.08 -11.85
C SER A 236 -13.43 -4.38 -12.38
N VAL A 237 -14.38 -3.49 -12.13
CA VAL A 237 -15.82 -3.66 -12.42
C VAL A 237 -16.35 -2.42 -13.14
N PRO A 238 -17.30 -2.53 -14.08
CA PRO A 238 -17.97 -1.35 -14.63
C PRO A 238 -18.54 -0.47 -13.51
N ALA A 239 -18.32 0.83 -13.59
CA ALA A 239 -18.66 1.77 -12.51
C ALA A 239 -20.14 1.72 -12.13
N ASP A 240 -21.03 1.54 -13.11
CA ASP A 240 -22.48 1.45 -12.93
C ASP A 240 -22.95 0.12 -12.30
N LYS A 241 -22.05 -0.85 -12.10
CA LYS A 241 -22.29 -2.13 -11.42
C LYS A 241 -21.52 -2.28 -10.11
N ALA A 242 -20.69 -1.30 -9.77
CA ALA A 242 -19.79 -1.38 -8.63
C ALA A 242 -20.56 -1.53 -7.30
N GLU A 243 -21.61 -0.73 -7.11
CA GLU A 243 -22.41 -0.75 -5.87
C GLU A 243 -23.13 -2.09 -5.68
N ASP A 244 -23.76 -2.62 -6.72
CA ASP A 244 -24.45 -3.91 -6.68
C ASP A 244 -23.49 -5.05 -6.36
N LEU A 245 -22.31 -5.06 -6.98
CA LEU A 245 -21.27 -6.05 -6.69
C LEU A 245 -20.76 -5.92 -5.26
N ALA A 246 -20.48 -4.70 -4.78
CA ALA A 246 -20.00 -4.46 -3.43
C ALA A 246 -21.03 -4.90 -2.38
N LYS A 247 -22.31 -4.58 -2.57
CA LYS A 247 -23.41 -5.05 -1.72
C LYS A 247 -23.48 -6.58 -1.70
N SER A 248 -23.42 -7.22 -2.86
CA SER A 248 -23.43 -8.69 -2.97
C SER A 248 -22.28 -9.34 -2.19
N LEU A 249 -21.08 -8.76 -2.24
CA LEU A 249 -19.94 -9.25 -1.45
C LEU A 249 -20.14 -9.04 0.06
N LEU A 250 -20.72 -7.90 0.47
CA LEU A 250 -20.98 -7.56 1.87
C LEU A 250 -22.14 -8.32 2.50
N GLU A 251 -23.00 -8.97 1.71
CA GLU A 251 -24.02 -9.90 2.20
C GLU A 251 -23.41 -11.17 2.81
N HIS A 252 -22.19 -11.53 2.41
CA HIS A 252 -21.50 -12.70 2.96
C HIS A 252 -21.06 -12.43 4.42
N PRO A 253 -21.36 -13.33 5.38
CA PRO A 253 -21.14 -13.07 6.82
C PRO A 253 -19.68 -12.89 7.25
N ASN A 254 -18.73 -13.31 6.42
CA ASN A 254 -17.28 -13.11 6.66
C ASN A 254 -16.72 -11.87 5.95
N CYS A 255 -17.54 -11.05 5.29
CA CYS A 255 -17.10 -9.88 4.54
C CYS A 255 -17.53 -8.59 5.24
N GLU A 256 -16.60 -7.67 5.47
CA GLU A 256 -16.90 -6.34 5.99
C GLU A 256 -16.20 -5.26 5.16
N ALA A 257 -16.79 -4.06 5.12
CA ALA A 257 -16.18 -2.90 4.47
C ALA A 257 -15.05 -2.34 5.34
N ILE A 258 -13.91 -2.03 4.72
CA ILE A 258 -12.68 -1.63 5.40
C ILE A 258 -12.19 -0.27 4.89
N GLY A 259 -11.86 0.63 5.81
CA GLY A 259 -11.40 1.98 5.50
C GLY A 259 -9.90 2.11 5.28
N LEU A 260 -9.48 3.30 4.83
CA LEU A 260 -8.08 3.64 4.56
C LEU A 260 -7.17 3.51 5.80
N GLY A 261 -7.66 3.77 7.00
CA GLY A 261 -6.85 3.64 8.22
C GLY A 261 -6.42 2.20 8.49
N ALA A 262 -7.31 1.23 8.24
CA ALA A 262 -6.96 -0.19 8.34
C ALA A 262 -6.05 -0.61 7.16
N ARG A 263 -6.30 -0.10 5.95
CA ARG A 263 -5.40 -0.32 4.78
C ARG A 263 -3.96 0.09 5.09
N ASP A 264 -3.75 1.28 5.67
CA ASP A 264 -2.41 1.79 6.01
C ASP A 264 -1.68 0.93 7.07
N SER A 265 -2.40 0.46 8.08
CA SER A 265 -1.79 -0.44 9.08
C SER A 265 -1.50 -1.84 8.52
N LEU A 266 -2.37 -2.39 7.66
CA LEU A 266 -2.18 -3.70 7.03
C LEU A 266 -0.95 -3.73 6.12
N ARG A 267 -0.85 -2.76 5.21
CA ARG A 267 0.28 -2.64 4.26
C ARG A 267 1.60 -2.41 4.99
N LEU A 268 1.58 -1.62 6.07
CA LEU A 268 2.78 -1.31 6.85
C LEU A 268 3.30 -2.55 7.57
N GLU A 269 2.43 -3.33 8.20
CA GLU A 269 2.81 -4.62 8.77
C GLU A 269 3.33 -5.60 7.71
N ALA A 270 2.79 -5.55 6.48
CA ALA A 270 3.27 -6.31 5.34
C ALA A 270 4.55 -5.72 4.68
N GLY A 271 5.09 -4.61 5.20
CA GLY A 271 6.32 -3.98 4.71
C GLY A 271 6.21 -3.36 3.31
N LEU A 272 4.99 -3.07 2.85
CA LEU A 272 4.69 -2.53 1.54
C LEU A 272 4.81 -0.99 1.54
N CYS A 273 5.47 -0.45 0.51
CA CYS A 273 5.67 0.99 0.33
C CYS A 273 4.37 1.69 -0.04
N LEU A 274 4.17 2.89 0.50
CA LEU A 274 3.17 3.85 0.04
C LEU A 274 3.87 4.99 -0.69
N TYR A 275 3.50 5.24 -1.95
CA TYR A 275 4.02 6.38 -2.71
C TYR A 275 3.70 7.70 -2.01
N GLY A 276 4.66 8.62 -1.99
CA GLY A 276 4.59 9.89 -1.27
C GLY A 276 5.02 9.80 0.20
N ASN A 277 5.08 8.58 0.76
CA ASN A 277 5.59 8.33 2.11
C ASN A 277 6.94 7.62 2.07
N ASP A 278 6.95 6.38 1.58
CA ASP A 278 8.12 5.49 1.63
C ASP A 278 8.95 5.52 0.35
N ILE A 279 8.34 5.94 -0.75
CA ILE A 279 8.97 6.08 -2.05
C ILE A 279 8.48 7.36 -2.71
N ASP A 280 9.40 8.04 -3.37
CA ASP A 280 9.19 9.28 -4.08
C ASP A 280 10.28 9.49 -5.15
N THR A 281 10.24 10.65 -5.79
CA THR A 281 11.17 11.04 -6.87
C THR A 281 12.63 11.21 -6.44
N THR A 282 12.93 11.16 -5.13
CA THR A 282 14.30 11.19 -4.57
C THR A 282 14.83 9.79 -4.26
N THR A 283 13.94 8.83 -4.03
CA THR A 283 14.29 7.45 -3.65
C THR A 283 14.53 6.57 -4.87
N SER A 284 15.68 5.89 -4.93
CA SER A 284 15.89 4.84 -5.93
C SER A 284 15.18 3.54 -5.51
N PRO A 285 14.84 2.66 -6.47
CA PRO A 285 14.28 1.35 -6.17
C PRO A 285 15.17 0.49 -5.26
N ILE A 286 16.49 0.68 -5.30
CA ILE A 286 17.43 -0.13 -4.51
C ILE A 286 17.56 0.45 -3.10
N GLU A 287 17.54 1.78 -2.96
CA GLU A 287 17.37 2.43 -1.64
C GLU A 287 16.06 1.94 -0.99
N ALA A 288 14.97 1.84 -1.76
CA ALA A 288 13.67 1.39 -1.29
C ALA A 288 13.57 -0.13 -1.01
N ALA A 289 14.66 -0.89 -1.18
CA ALA A 289 14.68 -2.35 -1.04
C ALA A 289 13.69 -3.07 -1.99
N LEU A 290 13.49 -2.52 -3.20
CA LEU A 290 12.59 -3.02 -4.25
C LEU A 290 13.33 -3.72 -5.41
N GLU A 291 14.62 -4.02 -5.26
CA GLU A 291 15.42 -4.71 -6.29
C GLU A 291 14.88 -6.10 -6.66
N TRP A 292 14.05 -6.71 -5.80
CA TRP A 292 13.35 -7.96 -6.09
C TRP A 292 12.38 -7.84 -7.28
N ALA A 293 11.89 -6.64 -7.58
CA ALA A 293 10.99 -6.38 -8.70
C ALA A 293 11.72 -6.34 -10.05
N ILE A 294 13.06 -6.17 -10.06
CA ILE A 294 13.89 -6.06 -11.26
C ILE A 294 14.43 -7.45 -11.62
N GLN A 295 13.97 -8.02 -12.73
CA GLN A 295 14.38 -9.36 -13.18
C GLN A 295 15.79 -9.34 -13.77
N LYS A 296 16.48 -10.50 -13.74
CA LYS A 296 17.87 -10.65 -14.18
C LYS A 296 18.14 -10.07 -15.58
N VAL A 297 17.19 -10.20 -16.51
CA VAL A 297 17.33 -9.67 -17.88
C VAL A 297 17.40 -8.14 -17.94
N ARG A 298 16.90 -7.43 -16.92
CA ARG A 298 16.95 -5.96 -16.79
C ARG A 298 18.05 -5.47 -15.84
N ARG A 299 18.78 -6.38 -15.18
CA ARG A 299 19.91 -6.05 -14.29
C ARG A 299 21.21 -5.90 -15.08
N PRO A 300 22.26 -5.26 -14.52
CA PRO A 300 23.59 -5.20 -15.14
C PRO A 300 24.06 -6.55 -15.68
N GLY A 301 24.45 -6.58 -16.96
CA GLY A 301 24.86 -7.79 -17.66
C GLY A 301 23.73 -8.66 -18.23
N GLY A 302 22.46 -8.29 -18.06
CA GLY A 302 21.31 -8.93 -18.72
C GLY A 302 21.07 -8.43 -20.15
N ASP A 303 20.38 -9.23 -20.97
CA ASP A 303 20.16 -8.95 -22.41
C ASP A 303 19.46 -7.62 -22.70
N ARG A 304 18.69 -7.08 -21.74
CA ARG A 304 17.96 -5.81 -21.84
C ARG A 304 18.21 -4.92 -20.62
N ALA A 305 19.45 -4.91 -20.13
CA ALA A 305 19.89 -3.97 -19.11
C ALA A 305 19.73 -2.51 -19.58
N GLY A 306 19.46 -1.60 -18.64
CA GLY A 306 19.25 -0.19 -18.92
C GLY A 306 18.10 0.12 -19.89
N GLY A 307 18.24 1.25 -20.58
CA GLY A 307 17.26 1.73 -21.57
C GLY A 307 16.03 2.43 -20.98
N TYR A 308 16.06 2.76 -19.68
CA TYR A 308 15.02 3.49 -18.94
C TYR A 308 15.64 4.70 -18.21
N PRO A 309 14.84 5.73 -17.85
CA PRO A 309 15.33 6.89 -17.11
C PRO A 309 16.04 6.50 -15.82
N GLY A 310 17.22 7.06 -15.57
CA GLY A 310 17.97 6.81 -14.34
C GLY A 310 18.67 5.45 -14.27
N ALA A 311 18.76 4.71 -15.38
CA ALA A 311 19.45 3.42 -15.44
C ALA A 311 20.86 3.44 -14.82
N ALA A 312 21.66 4.47 -15.08
CA ALA A 312 23.03 4.55 -14.55
C ALA A 312 23.08 4.50 -13.01
N ARG A 313 22.24 5.27 -12.32
CA ARG A 313 22.14 5.26 -10.85
C ARG A 313 21.66 3.90 -10.35
N ILE A 314 20.63 3.35 -10.98
CA ILE A 314 20.04 2.06 -10.56
C ILE A 314 21.03 0.91 -10.74
N GLU A 315 21.81 0.91 -11.83
CA GLU A 315 22.87 -0.07 -12.07
C GLU A 315 24.04 0.08 -11.09
N GLU A 316 24.42 1.32 -10.76
CA GLU A 316 25.41 1.60 -9.71
C GLU A 316 24.93 1.09 -8.35
N ASP A 317 23.71 1.42 -7.94
CA ASP A 317 23.13 0.96 -6.67
C ASP A 317 23.03 -0.58 -6.63
N LEU A 318 22.69 -1.24 -7.74
CA LEU A 318 22.63 -2.71 -7.85
C LEU A 318 24.00 -3.38 -7.71
N THR A 319 25.08 -2.71 -8.10
CA THR A 319 26.44 -3.28 -8.11
C THR A 319 27.23 -2.94 -6.85
N SER A 320 27.11 -1.70 -6.38
CA SER A 320 27.90 -1.15 -5.27
C SER A 320 27.11 -1.07 -3.96
N GLY A 321 25.78 -1.20 -4.03
CA GLY A 321 24.87 -0.97 -2.90
C GLY A 321 24.47 0.50 -2.78
N PRO A 322 23.29 0.79 -2.20
CA PRO A 322 22.80 2.16 -2.05
C PRO A 322 23.43 2.86 -0.84
N VAL A 323 23.43 4.19 -0.83
CA VAL A 323 23.96 5.00 0.30
C VAL A 323 23.08 4.89 1.55
N ARG A 324 21.76 4.86 1.35
CA ARG A 324 20.74 4.66 2.38
C ARG A 324 19.83 3.52 2.00
N ARG A 325 19.15 2.92 2.97
CA ARG A 325 18.23 1.81 2.72
C ARG A 325 16.97 1.92 3.57
N ARG A 326 15.83 1.63 2.97
CA ARG A 326 14.56 1.45 3.66
C ARG A 326 14.62 0.22 4.54
N VAL A 327 14.22 0.38 5.80
CA VAL A 327 14.21 -0.68 6.80
C VAL A 327 12.90 -0.71 7.57
N GLY A 328 12.59 -1.85 8.17
CA GLY A 328 11.58 -1.92 9.23
C GLY A 328 12.17 -1.41 10.53
N LEU A 329 11.36 -0.74 11.34
CA LEU A 329 11.72 -0.18 12.64
C LEU A 329 10.68 -0.62 13.65
N LYS A 330 11.15 -1.25 14.74
CA LYS A 330 10.31 -1.65 15.86
C LYS A 330 10.67 -0.82 17.09
N PRO A 331 9.84 0.15 17.50
CA PRO A 331 10.02 0.85 18.76
C PRO A 331 9.97 -0.12 19.96
N GLU A 332 10.84 0.06 20.94
CA GLU A 332 10.86 -0.77 22.17
C GLU A 332 9.70 -0.43 23.12
N GLY A 333 9.07 0.74 22.95
CA GLY A 333 7.96 1.23 23.76
C GLY A 333 6.57 0.99 23.14
N LYS A 334 5.54 1.54 23.79
CA LYS A 334 4.14 1.46 23.32
C LYS A 334 3.72 2.62 22.40
N ALA A 335 4.53 3.67 22.31
CA ALA A 335 4.19 4.86 21.54
C ALA A 335 4.52 4.63 20.05
N PRO A 336 3.57 4.80 19.13
CA PRO A 336 3.88 4.86 17.71
C PRO A 336 4.82 6.04 17.42
N VAL A 337 5.83 5.77 16.61
CA VAL A 337 6.65 6.81 15.98
C VAL A 337 6.00 7.12 14.65
N ARG A 338 5.67 8.39 14.39
CA ARG A 338 4.96 8.81 13.17
C ARG A 338 5.95 9.14 12.05
N ALA A 339 5.42 9.28 10.83
CA ALA A 339 6.18 9.79 9.69
C ALA A 339 6.86 11.13 10.04
N HIS A 340 7.98 11.40 9.37
CA HIS A 340 8.83 12.58 9.54
C HIS A 340 9.58 12.68 10.88
N ALA A 341 9.48 11.68 11.75
CA ALA A 341 10.34 11.61 12.92
C ALA A 341 11.80 11.33 12.50
N GLY A 342 12.73 12.17 12.94
CA GLY A 342 14.16 11.96 12.72
C GLY A 342 14.65 10.67 13.39
N ILE A 343 15.55 9.96 12.71
CA ILE A 343 16.24 8.76 13.21
C ILE A 343 17.67 9.15 13.58
N PHE A 344 18.14 8.71 14.75
CA PHE A 344 19.44 9.03 15.32
C PHE A 344 20.21 7.74 15.62
N ALA A 345 21.53 7.74 15.43
CA ALA A 345 22.38 6.60 15.74
C ALA A 345 22.58 6.40 17.26
N GLU A 346 22.50 7.50 18.03
CA GLU A 346 22.69 7.54 19.47
C GLU A 346 21.54 8.31 20.16
N GLU A 347 21.44 8.20 21.48
CA GLU A 347 20.45 8.93 22.29
C GLU A 347 20.90 10.39 22.50
N SER A 348 21.02 11.14 21.40
CA SER A 348 21.61 12.48 21.37
C SER A 348 20.90 13.38 20.36
N PRO A 349 20.80 14.70 20.63
CA PRO A 349 20.24 15.69 19.70
C PRO A 349 21.18 16.08 18.55
N GLU A 350 22.23 15.30 18.29
CA GLU A 350 23.05 15.43 17.08
C GLU A 350 22.20 15.30 15.80
N SER A 351 22.75 15.64 14.64
CA SER A 351 21.99 15.58 13.38
C SER A 351 21.38 14.19 13.13
N PRO A 352 20.11 14.10 12.69
CA PRO A 352 19.50 12.82 12.35
C PRO A 352 20.27 12.14 11.21
N VAL A 353 20.40 10.83 11.30
CA VAL A 353 21.01 9.96 10.28
C VAL A 353 19.99 9.46 9.27
N GLY A 354 18.70 9.66 9.54
CA GLY A 354 17.61 9.16 8.72
C GLY A 354 16.26 9.71 9.15
N GLU A 355 15.18 9.17 8.58
CA GLU A 355 13.81 9.61 8.86
C GLU A 355 12.84 8.43 8.78
N VAL A 356 11.83 8.44 9.66
CA VAL A 356 10.68 7.54 9.60
C VAL A 356 9.74 8.01 8.49
N THR A 357 9.41 7.12 7.55
CA THR A 357 8.50 7.43 6.42
C THR A 357 7.06 7.04 6.69
N SER A 358 6.87 5.97 7.47
CA SER A 358 5.55 5.44 7.82
C SER A 358 5.59 4.91 9.23
N GLY A 359 4.53 5.12 10.02
CA GLY A 359 4.51 4.60 11.38
C GLY A 359 3.16 4.68 12.08
N THR A 360 2.75 3.56 12.66
CA THR A 360 1.46 3.43 13.35
C THR A 360 1.50 2.28 14.37
N PHE A 361 0.39 2.04 15.05
CA PHE A 361 0.21 0.82 15.83
C PHE A 361 -0.20 -0.31 14.89
N GLY A 362 0.48 -1.44 14.92
CA GLY A 362 0.12 -2.65 14.19
C GLY A 362 -0.75 -3.57 15.07
N PRO A 363 -2.05 -3.74 14.77
CA PRO A 363 -2.92 -4.58 15.56
C PRO A 363 -2.51 -6.06 15.57
N SER A 364 -1.97 -6.60 14.47
CA SER A 364 -1.53 -8.00 14.41
C SER A 364 -0.21 -8.23 15.13
N THR A 365 0.67 -7.23 15.07
CA THR A 365 1.96 -7.23 15.77
C THR A 365 1.86 -6.85 17.25
N GLU A 366 0.67 -6.43 17.69
CA GLU A 366 0.34 -5.97 19.04
C GLU A 366 1.28 -4.86 19.56
N GLY A 367 1.78 -4.02 18.66
CA GLY A 367 2.79 -3.02 18.99
C GLY A 367 2.99 -1.98 17.89
N PRO A 368 3.75 -0.91 18.17
CA PRO A 368 4.10 0.05 17.14
C PRO A 368 5.03 -0.58 16.09
N VAL A 369 4.79 -0.25 14.84
CA VAL A 369 5.63 -0.61 13.69
C VAL A 369 5.86 0.63 12.84
N ALA A 370 7.04 0.73 12.25
CA ALA A 370 7.41 1.84 11.38
C ALA A 370 8.34 1.39 10.25
N MET A 371 8.37 2.17 9.17
CA MET A 371 9.41 2.08 8.15
C MET A 371 10.13 3.41 8.07
N GLY A 372 11.37 3.38 7.61
CA GLY A 372 12.17 4.58 7.41
C GLY A 372 13.46 4.29 6.67
N TYR A 373 14.21 5.34 6.37
CA TYR A 373 15.51 5.23 5.73
C TYR A 373 16.61 5.49 6.74
N VAL A 374 17.63 4.64 6.71
CA VAL A 374 18.88 4.80 7.46
C VAL A 374 20.07 4.65 6.52
N PRO A 375 21.28 5.14 6.89
CA PRO A 375 22.48 4.86 6.11
C PRO A 375 22.69 3.35 6.00
N ALA A 376 23.25 2.87 4.88
CA ALA A 376 23.41 1.43 4.65
C ALA A 376 24.23 0.73 5.75
N SER A 377 25.15 1.43 6.39
CA SER A 377 25.92 0.95 7.54
C SER A 377 25.08 0.65 8.79
N LEU A 378 23.88 1.21 8.90
CA LEU A 378 22.93 1.00 10.01
C LEU A 378 21.73 0.11 9.60
N ALA A 379 21.67 -0.38 8.36
CA ALA A 379 20.50 -1.08 7.85
C ALA A 379 20.41 -2.56 8.29
N GLN A 380 21.39 -3.08 9.03
CA GLN A 380 21.41 -4.46 9.46
C GLN A 380 20.32 -4.72 10.53
N PRO A 381 19.48 -5.76 10.38
CA PRO A 381 18.54 -6.16 11.42
C PRO A 381 19.23 -6.42 12.76
N GLY A 382 18.63 -5.93 13.85
CA GLY A 382 19.20 -5.93 15.20
C GLY A 382 19.96 -4.65 15.56
N THR A 383 20.26 -3.77 14.59
CA THR A 383 20.87 -2.46 14.87
C THR A 383 19.92 -1.61 15.70
N ARG A 384 20.43 -1.01 16.78
CA ARG A 384 19.67 -0.07 17.61
C ARG A 384 19.83 1.34 17.06
N VAL A 385 18.71 2.06 16.98
CA VAL A 385 18.62 3.48 16.60
C VAL A 385 17.63 4.17 17.52
N PHE A 386 17.50 5.49 17.43
CA PHE A 386 16.56 6.26 18.24
C PHE A 386 15.67 7.12 17.34
N ALA A 387 14.41 7.34 17.73
CA ALA A 387 13.53 8.30 17.09
C ALA A 387 13.19 9.44 18.04
N GLU A 388 13.19 10.67 17.53
CA GLU A 388 12.71 11.80 18.31
C GLU A 388 11.17 11.82 18.34
N VAL A 389 10.60 11.72 19.53
CA VAL A 389 9.17 11.85 19.78
C VAL A 389 8.94 12.83 20.92
N ARG A 390 8.43 14.01 20.59
CA ARG A 390 8.12 15.09 21.55
C ARG A 390 9.33 15.45 22.43
N GLY A 391 10.50 15.62 21.80
CA GLY A 391 11.76 15.98 22.47
C GLY A 391 12.41 14.84 23.28
N LYS A 392 11.98 13.59 23.09
CA LYS A 392 12.60 12.41 23.68
C LYS A 392 13.10 11.47 22.60
N TYR A 393 14.25 10.84 22.84
CA TYR A 393 14.86 9.87 21.92
C TYR A 393 14.43 8.46 22.32
N LEU A 394 13.40 7.93 21.66
CA LEU A 394 12.86 6.61 21.94
C LEU A 394 13.67 5.54 21.19
N PRO A 395 14.17 4.49 21.88
CA PRO A 395 14.93 3.46 21.21
C PRO A 395 14.04 2.62 20.28
N MET A 396 14.57 2.31 19.11
CA MET A 396 13.99 1.43 18.11
C MET A 396 15.03 0.42 17.65
N THR A 397 14.56 -0.74 17.21
CA THR A 397 15.41 -1.76 16.59
C THR A 397 15.10 -1.84 15.10
N VAL A 398 16.15 -1.77 14.27
CA VAL A 398 16.07 -2.10 12.84
C VAL A 398 15.70 -3.57 12.71
N THR A 399 14.65 -3.88 11.97
CA THR A 399 14.12 -5.25 11.81
C THR A 399 13.91 -5.59 10.34
N ALA A 400 13.94 -6.89 10.05
CA ALA A 400 13.52 -7.39 8.75
C ALA A 400 12.04 -7.04 8.51
N LEU A 401 11.74 -6.68 7.27
CA LEU A 401 10.38 -6.61 6.74
C LEU A 401 10.07 -7.92 5.99
N PRO A 402 8.80 -8.36 5.97
CA PRO A 402 7.63 -7.78 6.65
C PRO A 402 7.61 -8.05 8.17
N PHE A 403 6.77 -7.32 8.91
CA PHE A 403 6.58 -7.53 10.35
C PHE A 403 5.68 -8.74 10.67
N ILE A 404 4.82 -9.11 9.72
CA ILE A 404 3.97 -10.30 9.76
C ILE A 404 4.31 -11.21 8.58
N THR A 405 4.05 -12.51 8.71
CA THR A 405 4.27 -13.45 7.60
C THR A 405 3.16 -13.31 6.56
N PRO A 406 3.45 -12.96 5.29
CA PRO A 406 2.41 -12.86 4.27
C PRO A 406 1.81 -14.23 3.93
N THR A 407 0.52 -14.26 3.60
CA THR A 407 -0.26 -15.49 3.38
C THR A 407 -0.65 -15.72 1.91
N TYR A 408 -0.01 -15.02 0.97
CA TYR A 408 -0.27 -15.14 -0.47
C TYR A 408 -0.36 -16.59 -0.97
N LYS A 409 -1.40 -16.93 -1.75
CA LYS A 409 -1.58 -18.27 -2.32
C LYS A 409 -0.71 -18.48 -3.57
N ARG A 410 0.43 -19.15 -3.41
CA ARG A 410 1.44 -19.39 -4.46
C ARG A 410 1.08 -20.49 -5.45
#